data_AF-E6MKA7-F1
#
_entry.id   AF-E6MKA7-F1
#
_cell.length_a   1.000
_cell.length_b   1.000
_cell.length_c   1.000
_cell.angle_alpha   90.00
_cell.angle_beta   90.00
_cell.angle_gamma   90.00
#
_symmetry.space_group_name_H-M   'P 1'
#
loop_
_entity.id
_entity.type
_entity.pdbx_description
1 polymer ?
#
loop_
_entity_poly.entity_id
_entity_poly.type
_entity_poly.pdbx_seq_one_letter_code
_entity_poly.pdbx_strand_id
1 'polypeptide(L)'
;MSTKKNEIATVNNAGFLALKDFDIASVLSEELEGLNASFERIKIPSGGTTVFEIPGDDPNEPETVKEFSAVILYHHPLNAYYKDAYTGGSNPPDCGSMNGVTGEGTPGGSCKNCPYNQFSSGENGSKACKNRRRIYLLREGEIFPMILSLPTGSLKDFSRYLMRQLSKGNKSNSIVTRFALKKATSGSGITYSQAQFSFDRKLSPEEYALVSALSDEVKALSQNVGYDTQESAPVNVDPETGEIIEPLA
;
A
#
# COMPACT_ATOMS: atom_id res chain seq x y z
N MET A 1 -5.64 1.68 -53.00
CA MET A 1 -5.36 2.20 -51.65
C MET A 1 -5.83 1.15 -50.66
N SER A 2 -4.89 0.52 -49.96
CA SER A 2 -5.14 -0.60 -49.06
C SER A 2 -5.21 -0.06 -47.64
N THR A 3 -6.40 0.03 -47.06
CA THR A 3 -6.59 0.47 -45.68
C THR A 3 -6.48 -0.76 -44.78
N LYS A 4 -5.26 -1.03 -44.29
CA LYS A 4 -5.04 -2.00 -43.21
C LYS A 4 -5.72 -1.46 -41.95
N LYS A 5 -6.79 -2.12 -41.52
CA LYS A 5 -7.28 -2.04 -40.14
C LYS A 5 -6.25 -2.75 -39.27
N ASN A 6 -5.58 -2.00 -38.40
CA ASN A 6 -4.85 -2.60 -37.29
C ASN A 6 -5.91 -3.05 -36.27
N GLU A 7 -6.24 -4.33 -36.30
CA GLU A 7 -6.88 -4.99 -35.17
C GLU A 7 -5.85 -5.05 -34.04
N ILE A 8 -6.13 -4.35 -32.94
CA ILE A 8 -5.44 -4.58 -31.68
C ILE A 8 -5.85 -5.99 -31.26
N ALA A 9 -4.96 -6.95 -31.44
CA ALA A 9 -5.15 -8.31 -30.97
C ALA A 9 -5.30 -8.27 -29.45
N THR A 10 -6.51 -8.52 -28.96
CA THR A 10 -6.76 -8.88 -27.56
C THR A 10 -6.06 -10.21 -27.30
N VAL A 11 -4.80 -10.15 -26.85
CA VAL A 11 -4.11 -11.33 -26.35
C VAL A 11 -4.75 -11.67 -25.01
N ASN A 12 -5.54 -12.76 -24.99
CA ASN A 12 -6.11 -13.36 -23.79
C ASN A 12 -4.99 -14.00 -22.94
N ASN A 13 -4.03 -13.21 -22.46
CA ASN A 13 -3.05 -13.68 -21.51
C ASN A 13 -3.71 -13.79 -20.14
N ALA A 14 -4.19 -14.98 -19.82
CA ALA A 14 -4.79 -15.27 -18.52
C ALA A 14 -3.75 -15.12 -17.40
N GLY A 15 -4.13 -14.43 -16.33
CA GLY A 15 -3.36 -14.34 -15.10
C GLY A 15 -2.18 -13.36 -15.17
N PHE A 16 -1.04 -13.72 -14.56
CA PHE A 16 0.16 -12.87 -14.57
C PHE A 16 0.91 -12.90 -15.92
N LEU A 17 0.47 -13.72 -16.88
CA LEU A 17 1.02 -13.72 -18.23
C LEU A 17 0.68 -12.44 -19.01
N ALA A 18 -0.29 -11.65 -18.53
CA ALA A 18 -0.61 -10.33 -19.09
C ALA A 18 0.62 -9.40 -19.17
N LEU A 19 1.61 -9.62 -18.31
CA LEU A 19 2.88 -8.88 -18.30
C LEU A 19 3.78 -9.17 -19.52
N LYS A 20 3.57 -10.26 -20.26
CA LYS A 20 4.49 -10.71 -21.31
C LYS A 20 4.66 -9.71 -22.45
N ASP A 21 3.57 -9.01 -22.79
CA ASP A 21 3.51 -8.11 -23.93
C ASP A 21 3.64 -6.63 -23.51
N PHE A 22 3.88 -6.37 -22.22
CA PHE A 22 4.00 -5.02 -21.65
C PHE A 22 5.38 -4.81 -21.04
N ASP A 23 6.18 -3.95 -21.68
CA ASP A 23 7.38 -3.39 -21.06
C ASP A 23 6.96 -2.26 -20.13
N ILE A 24 6.69 -2.62 -18.87
CA ILE A 24 6.19 -1.67 -17.88
C ILE A 24 7.25 -0.60 -17.60
N ALA A 25 8.54 -0.92 -17.56
CA ALA A 25 9.58 0.08 -17.38
C ALA A 25 9.61 1.09 -18.54
N SER A 26 9.53 0.66 -19.79
CA SER A 26 9.51 1.58 -20.93
C SER A 26 8.22 2.39 -20.94
N VAL A 27 7.06 1.76 -20.77
CA VAL A 27 5.76 2.43 -20.77
C VAL A 27 5.67 3.42 -19.62
N LEU A 28 6.07 3.04 -18.41
CA LEU A 28 6.11 3.96 -17.27
C LEU A 28 7.10 5.09 -17.52
N SER A 29 8.28 4.83 -18.09
CA SER A 29 9.27 5.90 -18.30
C SER A 29 8.88 6.86 -19.44
N GLU A 30 8.28 6.36 -20.52
CA GLU A 30 7.84 7.13 -21.68
C GLU A 30 6.55 7.91 -21.40
N GLU A 31 5.55 7.26 -20.79
CA GLU A 31 4.27 7.90 -20.49
C GLU A 31 4.35 8.79 -19.23
N LEU A 32 5.22 8.48 -18.27
CA LEU A 32 5.37 9.28 -17.05
C LEU A 32 6.47 10.34 -17.14
N GLU A 33 7.00 10.63 -18.33
CA GLU A 33 7.90 11.76 -18.53
C GLU A 33 7.17 13.08 -18.24
N GLY A 34 7.39 13.63 -17.05
CA GLY A 34 6.71 14.85 -16.57
C GLY A 34 5.41 14.62 -15.79
N LEU A 35 5.00 13.36 -15.58
CA LEU A 35 3.91 13.01 -14.68
C LEU A 35 4.48 12.42 -13.38
N ASN A 36 3.89 12.79 -12.24
CA ASN A 36 4.21 12.13 -10.98
C ASN A 36 3.66 10.69 -11.05
N ALA A 37 4.55 9.72 -11.22
CA ALA A 37 4.22 8.30 -11.14
C ALA A 37 3.58 7.98 -9.78
N SER A 38 2.25 7.99 -9.71
CA SER A 38 1.52 7.60 -8.51
C SER A 38 0.90 6.24 -8.74
N PHE A 39 1.43 5.22 -8.06
CA PHE A 39 0.74 3.95 -7.94
C PHE A 39 -0.60 4.17 -7.25
N GLU A 40 -1.64 3.56 -7.78
CA GLU A 40 -2.95 3.53 -7.16
C GLU A 40 -2.89 2.84 -5.79
N ARG A 41 -3.81 3.20 -4.89
CA ARG A 41 -3.72 2.84 -3.47
C ARG A 41 -4.92 2.03 -3.03
N ILE A 42 -4.67 0.81 -2.57
CA ILE A 42 -5.67 0.01 -1.86
C ILE A 42 -5.84 0.60 -0.45
N LYS A 43 -7.07 0.96 -0.09
CA LYS A 43 -7.37 1.54 1.22
C LYS A 43 -7.90 0.50 2.20
N ILE A 44 -7.56 0.70 3.47
CA ILE A 44 -8.17 0.02 4.61
C ILE A 44 -8.95 1.09 5.35
N PRO A 45 -10.28 1.13 5.26
CA PRO A 45 -11.07 2.17 5.92
C PRO A 45 -10.87 2.13 7.43
N SER A 46 -10.98 3.30 8.04
CA SER A 46 -10.90 3.45 9.49
C SER A 46 -12.11 2.81 10.20
N GLY A 47 -12.01 2.60 11.52
CA GLY A 47 -13.16 2.19 12.34
C GLY A 47 -13.39 0.67 12.44
N GLY A 48 -12.47 -0.17 11.96
CA GLY A 48 -12.57 -1.62 12.16
C GLY A 48 -13.45 -2.34 11.14
N THR A 49 -13.71 -1.72 9.98
CA THR A 49 -14.33 -2.39 8.85
C THR A 49 -13.44 -3.52 8.35
N THR A 50 -14.04 -4.59 7.82
CA THR A 50 -13.30 -5.75 7.33
C THR A 50 -13.37 -5.84 5.81
N VAL A 51 -13.27 -4.70 5.13
CA VAL A 51 -13.24 -4.58 3.68
C VAL A 51 -12.09 -3.69 3.24
N PHE A 52 -11.57 -3.95 2.05
CA PHE A 52 -10.64 -3.10 1.32
C PHE A 52 -11.42 -2.28 0.30
N GLU A 53 -10.97 -1.07 0.02
CA GLU A 53 -11.38 -0.31 -1.16
C GLU A 53 -10.24 -0.42 -2.18
N ILE A 54 -10.51 -1.06 -3.30
CA ILE A 54 -9.58 -1.22 -4.40
C ILE A 54 -9.99 -0.23 -5.50
N PRO A 55 -9.05 0.60 -5.99
CA PRO A 55 -9.29 1.47 -7.15
C PRO A 55 -9.84 0.66 -8.34
N GLY A 56 -10.84 1.21 -9.01
CA GLY A 56 -11.40 0.68 -10.25
C GLY A 56 -11.31 1.72 -11.38
N ASP A 57 -11.91 1.42 -12.52
CA ASP A 57 -11.87 2.31 -13.70
C ASP A 57 -12.50 3.69 -13.44
N ASP A 58 -13.50 3.76 -12.55
CA ASP A 58 -14.07 5.03 -12.08
C ASP A 58 -13.43 5.42 -10.73
N PRO A 59 -12.70 6.55 -10.66
CA PRO A 59 -12.07 7.00 -9.42
C PRO A 59 -13.06 7.37 -8.32
N ASN A 60 -14.34 7.57 -8.63
CA ASN A 60 -15.39 7.89 -7.67
C ASN A 60 -16.12 6.65 -7.13
N GLU A 61 -15.91 5.48 -7.74
CA GLU A 61 -16.59 4.24 -7.38
C GLU A 61 -15.59 3.10 -7.12
N PRO A 62 -14.82 3.15 -6.01
CA PRO A 62 -13.88 2.09 -5.68
C PRO A 62 -14.58 0.75 -5.36
N GLU A 63 -13.97 -0.35 -5.79
CA GLU A 63 -14.46 -1.70 -5.52
C GLU A 63 -14.25 -2.04 -4.04
N THR A 64 -15.34 -2.38 -3.33
CA THR A 64 -15.25 -2.79 -1.92
C THR A 64 -15.22 -4.32 -1.80
N VAL A 65 -14.09 -4.88 -1.34
CA VAL A 65 -13.90 -6.35 -1.24
C VAL A 65 -13.53 -6.81 0.17
N LYS A 66 -13.97 -8.00 0.58
CA LYS A 66 -13.61 -8.59 1.90
C LYS A 66 -12.22 -9.22 1.91
N GLU A 67 -11.83 -9.77 0.77
CA GLU A 67 -10.53 -10.39 0.54
C GLU A 67 -10.13 -10.25 -0.93
N PHE A 68 -8.83 -10.28 -1.20
CA PHE A 68 -8.29 -10.32 -2.56
C PHE A 68 -6.96 -11.09 -2.57
N SER A 69 -6.53 -11.50 -3.76
CA SER A 69 -5.24 -12.18 -3.98
C SER A 69 -4.32 -11.33 -4.84
N ALA A 70 -3.05 -11.25 -4.46
CA ALA A 70 -2.02 -10.51 -5.20
C ALA A 70 -0.62 -11.07 -4.91
N VAL A 71 0.32 -10.79 -5.80
CA VAL A 71 1.75 -11.02 -5.56
C VAL A 71 2.37 -9.80 -4.90
N ILE A 72 3.24 -10.02 -3.92
CA ILE A 72 4.00 -8.94 -3.28
C ILE A 72 5.31 -8.74 -4.05
N LEU A 73 5.32 -7.72 -4.92
CA LEU A 73 6.48 -7.36 -5.75
C LEU A 73 7.64 -6.84 -4.89
N TYR A 74 7.33 -5.87 -4.02
CA TYR A 74 8.31 -5.24 -3.14
C TYR A 74 7.64 -4.77 -1.86
N HIS A 75 8.41 -4.63 -0.79
CA HIS A 75 7.94 -4.01 0.44
C HIS A 75 9.08 -3.36 1.22
N HIS A 76 8.79 -2.30 1.96
CA HIS A 76 9.76 -1.67 2.86
C HIS A 76 9.06 -1.06 4.09
N PRO A 77 9.77 -0.93 5.22
CA PRO A 77 9.24 -0.21 6.37
C PRO A 77 9.14 1.29 6.06
N LEU A 78 8.18 1.95 6.69
CA LEU A 78 7.96 3.39 6.56
C LEU A 78 7.60 3.94 7.95
N ASN A 79 8.23 5.01 8.39
CA ASN A 79 7.82 5.72 9.60
C ASN A 79 7.42 7.15 9.25
N ALA A 80 6.33 7.65 9.81
CA ALA A 80 5.92 9.03 9.63
C ALA A 80 5.51 9.62 10.98
N TYR A 81 6.15 10.72 11.34
CA TYR A 81 5.84 11.54 12.51
C TYR A 81 5.29 12.88 12.05
N TYR A 82 4.18 13.26 12.65
CA TYR A 82 3.54 14.55 12.48
C TYR A 82 3.41 15.15 13.88
N LYS A 83 3.87 16.39 14.04
CA LYS A 83 3.85 17.10 15.30
C LYS A 83 2.44 17.53 15.66
N ASP A 84 1.75 18.08 14.67
CA ASP A 84 0.40 18.60 14.82
C ASP A 84 -0.62 17.58 14.29
N ALA A 85 -1.84 17.65 14.84
CA ALA A 85 -2.95 16.87 14.32
C ALA A 85 -3.26 17.29 12.88
N TYR A 86 -3.80 16.35 12.10
CA TYR A 86 -4.20 16.63 10.72
C TYR A 86 -5.29 17.70 10.67
N THR A 87 -5.02 18.82 9.99
CA THR A 87 -5.94 19.94 9.79
C THR A 87 -6.47 20.03 8.36
N GLY A 88 -6.27 19.00 7.54
CA GLY A 88 -6.60 19.00 6.11
C GLY A 88 -5.36 19.14 5.21
N GLY A 89 -5.51 18.73 3.94
CA GLY A 89 -4.48 18.81 2.92
C GLY A 89 -3.56 17.59 2.79
N SER A 90 -2.48 17.73 2.02
CA SER A 90 -1.50 16.67 1.75
C SER A 90 -0.14 17.06 2.33
N ASN A 91 -0.09 17.28 3.65
CA ASN A 91 1.14 17.72 4.30
C ASN A 91 2.14 16.54 4.42
N PRO A 92 3.42 16.76 4.07
CA PRO A 92 4.46 15.77 4.36
C PRO A 92 4.65 15.65 5.89
N PRO A 93 5.21 14.52 6.37
CA PRO A 93 5.53 14.38 7.79
C PRO A 93 6.62 15.37 8.21
N ASP A 94 6.52 15.88 9.45
CA ASP A 94 7.60 16.64 10.09
C ASP A 94 8.90 15.83 10.15
N CYS A 95 8.78 14.51 10.36
CA CYS A 95 9.89 13.57 10.22
C CYS A 95 9.43 12.25 9.59
N GLY A 96 10.12 11.83 8.54
CA GLY A 96 9.86 10.60 7.81
C GLY A 96 11.05 9.64 7.82
N SER A 97 10.82 8.32 7.79
CA SER A 97 11.84 7.32 7.50
C SER A 97 11.38 6.33 6.42
N MET A 98 12.10 6.26 5.30
CA MET A 98 11.82 5.31 4.19
C MET A 98 12.40 3.91 4.43
N ASN A 99 13.25 3.75 5.45
CA ASN A 99 13.89 2.48 5.82
C ASN A 99 13.53 2.03 7.24
N GLY A 100 12.73 2.80 7.97
CA GLY A 100 12.34 2.53 9.36
C GLY A 100 13.47 2.63 10.39
N VAL A 101 14.67 3.03 9.98
CA VAL A 101 15.91 3.07 10.79
C VAL A 101 16.38 4.49 11.04
N THR A 102 16.42 5.32 9.99
CA THR A 102 16.87 6.72 10.07
C THR A 102 15.74 7.63 9.62
N GLY A 103 15.36 8.57 10.49
CA GLY A 103 14.39 9.61 10.20
C GLY A 103 15.07 10.86 9.64
N GLU A 104 14.42 11.49 8.69
CA GLU A 104 14.79 12.75 8.05
C GLU A 104 13.71 13.79 8.37
N GLY A 105 14.11 15.03 8.66
CA GLY A 105 13.24 16.08 9.17
C GLY A 105 13.43 16.31 10.68
N THR A 106 12.37 16.75 11.36
CA THR A 106 12.37 17.10 12.79
C THR A 106 11.51 16.12 13.58
N PRO A 107 12.05 15.36 14.54
CA PRO A 107 13.39 15.49 15.14
C PRO A 107 14.53 14.81 14.37
N GLY A 108 14.23 13.98 13.37
CA GLY A 108 15.24 13.23 12.62
C GLY A 108 16.01 12.19 13.44
N GLY A 109 17.08 11.64 12.85
CA GLY A 109 18.03 10.76 13.54
C GLY A 109 17.56 9.30 13.66
N SER A 110 18.07 8.57 14.66
CA SER A 110 17.79 7.13 14.79
C SER A 110 16.34 6.86 15.24
N CYS A 111 15.55 6.20 14.38
CA CYS A 111 14.19 5.78 14.70
C CYS A 111 14.13 4.81 15.90
N LYS A 112 15.20 4.03 16.15
CA LYS A 112 15.27 3.09 17.27
C LYS A 112 15.21 3.80 18.63
N ASN A 113 15.89 4.93 18.73
CA ASN A 113 16.02 5.70 19.97
C ASN A 113 15.09 6.92 20.01
N CYS A 114 14.23 7.09 18.99
CA CYS A 114 13.34 8.23 18.90
C CYS A 114 12.27 8.17 20.00
N PRO A 115 12.08 9.25 20.79
CA PRO A 115 11.07 9.29 21.85
C PRO A 115 9.64 9.18 21.29
N TYR A 116 9.39 9.70 20.08
CA TYR A 116 8.09 9.60 19.41
C TYR A 116 7.82 8.22 18.79
N ASN A 117 8.82 7.33 18.71
CA ASN A 117 8.66 5.96 18.22
C ASN A 117 8.49 4.93 19.36
N GLN A 118 8.12 5.40 20.55
CA GLN A 118 7.83 4.55 21.71
C GLN A 118 6.32 4.38 21.89
N PHE A 119 5.90 3.22 22.42
CA PHE A 119 4.50 3.07 22.85
C PHE A 119 4.17 4.13 23.91
N SER A 120 2.91 4.58 23.94
CA SER A 120 2.43 5.67 24.80
C SER A 120 3.01 7.06 24.51
N SER A 121 3.79 7.24 23.44
CA SER A 121 4.22 8.58 23.00
C SER A 121 3.13 9.35 22.25
N GLY A 122 2.11 8.65 21.73
CA GLY A 122 0.94 9.23 21.10
C GLY A 122 -0.34 8.88 21.84
N GLU A 123 -1.47 9.29 21.27
CA GLU A 123 -2.79 9.09 21.87
C GLU A 123 -3.13 7.62 22.11
N ASN A 124 -3.93 7.37 23.14
CA ASN A 124 -4.51 6.06 23.46
C ASN A 124 -3.49 4.92 23.60
N GLY A 125 -2.29 5.23 24.08
CA GLY A 125 -1.18 4.28 24.26
C GLY A 125 -0.45 3.93 22.96
N SER A 126 -0.78 4.60 21.86
CA SER A 126 -0.14 4.38 20.56
C SER A 126 1.23 5.08 20.47
N LYS A 127 1.91 4.87 19.35
CA LYS A 127 3.11 5.63 18.99
C LYS A 127 2.69 6.93 18.29
N ALA A 128 3.35 8.04 18.62
CA ALA A 128 3.18 9.30 17.90
C ALA A 128 3.73 9.17 16.47
N CYS A 129 4.94 8.64 16.33
CA CYS A 129 5.52 8.24 15.06
C CYS A 129 4.87 6.93 14.58
N LYS A 130 4.11 7.00 13.50
CA LYS A 130 3.35 5.86 12.95
C LYS A 130 4.29 4.97 12.15
N ASN A 131 4.47 3.72 12.59
CA ASN A 131 5.17 2.71 11.82
C ASN A 131 4.19 2.05 10.84
N ARG A 132 4.58 1.97 9.57
CA ARG A 132 3.83 1.34 8.49
C ARG A 132 4.74 0.36 7.74
N ARG A 133 4.13 -0.53 6.96
CA ARG A 133 4.83 -1.30 5.93
C ARG A 133 4.17 -0.98 4.61
N ARG A 134 4.91 -0.37 3.70
CA ARG A 134 4.45 -0.17 2.34
C ARG A 134 4.69 -1.46 1.56
N ILE A 135 3.67 -1.93 0.87
CA ILE A 135 3.70 -3.14 0.06
C ILE A 135 3.21 -2.77 -1.34
N TYR A 136 3.99 -3.16 -2.33
CA TYR A 136 3.67 -3.03 -3.74
C TYR A 136 3.12 -4.37 -4.22
N LEU A 137 1.93 -4.34 -4.80
CA LEU A 137 1.11 -5.50 -5.09
C LEU A 137 0.77 -5.53 -6.58
N LEU A 138 0.72 -6.73 -7.15
CA LEU A 138 0.14 -6.95 -8.47
C LEU A 138 -0.98 -7.98 -8.34
N ARG A 139 -2.19 -7.61 -8.75
CA ARG A 139 -3.32 -8.56 -8.85
C ARG A 139 -3.25 -9.32 -10.17
N GLU A 140 -3.90 -10.46 -10.17
CA GLU A 140 -3.99 -11.30 -11.35
C GLU A 140 -4.84 -10.62 -12.43
N GLY A 141 -4.34 -10.54 -13.67
CA GLY A 141 -5.00 -9.84 -14.77
C GLY A 141 -4.72 -8.33 -14.86
N GLU A 142 -4.07 -7.75 -13.86
CA GLU A 142 -3.63 -6.35 -13.89
C GLU A 142 -2.19 -6.23 -14.42
N ILE A 143 -1.89 -5.08 -15.01
CA ILE A 143 -0.56 -4.76 -15.54
C ILE A 143 0.15 -3.78 -14.59
N PHE A 144 -0.59 -2.81 -14.03
CA PHE A 144 -0.02 -1.80 -13.15
C PHE A 144 -0.01 -2.24 -11.69
N PRO A 145 1.10 -2.05 -10.95
CA PRO A 145 1.15 -2.30 -9.52
C PRO A 145 0.30 -1.31 -8.71
N MET A 146 -0.16 -1.76 -7.54
CA MET A 146 -0.82 -0.93 -6.53
C MET A 146 -0.02 -0.89 -5.22
N ILE A 147 -0.27 0.12 -4.40
CA ILE A 147 0.29 0.25 -3.06
C ILE A 147 -0.77 -0.09 -2.01
N LEU A 148 -0.37 -0.90 -1.03
CA LEU A 148 -1.05 -1.06 0.24
C LEU A 148 -0.12 -0.69 1.40
N SER A 149 -0.53 0.27 2.22
CA SER A 149 0.21 0.68 3.42
C SER A 149 -0.36 0.05 4.68
N LEU A 150 0.29 -1.01 5.15
CA LEU A 150 -0.16 -1.73 6.33
C LEU A 150 -0.06 -0.86 7.60
N PRO A 151 -1.14 -0.78 8.41
CA PRO A 151 -1.11 -0.11 9.69
C PRO A 151 -0.23 -0.84 10.71
N THR A 152 0.19 -0.13 11.77
CA THR A 152 1.01 -0.65 12.88
C THR A 152 0.49 -1.99 13.41
N GLY A 153 -0.83 -2.11 13.58
CA GLY A 153 -1.48 -3.32 14.11
C GLY A 153 -1.25 -4.57 13.26
N SER A 154 -0.96 -4.43 11.96
CA SER A 154 -0.79 -5.55 11.03
C SER A 154 0.67 -6.00 10.88
N LEU A 155 1.64 -5.21 11.37
CA LEU A 155 3.06 -5.43 11.10
C LEU A 155 3.58 -6.76 11.66
N LYS A 156 3.18 -7.12 12.89
CA LYS A 156 3.59 -8.38 13.53
C LYS A 156 3.10 -9.60 12.76
N ASP A 157 1.85 -9.58 12.31
CA ASP A 157 1.24 -10.67 11.56
C ASP A 157 1.86 -10.80 10.16
N PHE A 158 2.16 -9.68 9.52
CA PHE A 158 2.88 -9.64 8.25
C PHE A 158 4.30 -10.23 8.38
N SER A 159 5.08 -9.81 9.38
CA SER A 159 6.42 -10.38 9.63
C SER A 159 6.37 -11.89 9.88
N ARG A 160 5.41 -12.36 10.68
CA ARG A 160 5.21 -13.80 10.93
C ARG A 160 4.87 -14.55 9.64
N TYR A 161 3.99 -13.99 8.81
CA TYR A 161 3.63 -14.55 7.52
C TYR A 161 4.86 -14.70 6.63
N LEU A 162 5.63 -13.62 6.42
CA LEU A 162 6.82 -13.64 5.57
C LEU A 162 7.86 -14.64 6.07
N MET A 163 8.17 -14.65 7.37
CA MET A 163 9.12 -15.61 7.96
C MET A 163 8.70 -17.06 7.69
N ARG A 164 7.39 -17.36 7.80
CA ARG A 164 6.85 -18.70 7.52
C ARG A 164 6.92 -19.09 6.04
N GLN A 165 6.84 -18.12 5.12
CA GLN A 165 7.02 -18.41 3.69
C GLN A 165 8.49 -18.58 3.33
N LEU A 166 9.36 -17.70 3.86
CA LEU A 166 10.80 -17.78 3.68
C LEU A 166 11.37 -19.10 4.22
N SER A 167 10.89 -19.59 5.36
CA SER A 167 11.30 -20.89 5.90
C SER A 167 10.90 -22.08 5.01
N LYS A 168 9.99 -21.88 4.05
CA LYS A 168 9.59 -22.87 3.04
C LYS A 168 10.28 -22.64 1.68
N GLY A 169 11.24 -21.71 1.62
CA GLY A 169 11.94 -21.34 0.39
C GLY A 169 11.13 -20.43 -0.55
N ASN A 170 9.98 -19.91 -0.10
CA ASN A 170 9.15 -19.03 -0.91
C ASN A 170 9.54 -17.56 -0.66
N LYS A 171 9.91 -16.83 -1.72
CA LYS A 171 10.02 -15.37 -1.66
C LYS A 171 8.63 -14.75 -1.78
N SER A 172 8.47 -13.51 -1.30
CA SER A 172 7.17 -12.81 -1.36
C SER A 172 6.67 -12.60 -2.80
N ASN A 173 7.60 -12.44 -3.75
CA ASN A 173 7.31 -12.27 -5.17
C ASN A 173 7.29 -13.59 -5.96
N SER A 174 7.40 -14.76 -5.31
CA SER A 174 7.32 -16.07 -5.96
C SER A 174 6.00 -16.80 -5.69
N ILE A 175 5.07 -16.15 -4.97
CA ILE A 175 3.80 -16.72 -4.53
C ILE A 175 2.70 -15.68 -4.64
N VAL A 176 1.47 -16.16 -4.81
CA VAL A 176 0.26 -15.37 -4.63
C VAL A 176 -0.12 -15.41 -3.16
N THR A 177 -0.34 -14.24 -2.59
CA THR A 177 -0.78 -14.04 -1.20
C THR A 177 -2.23 -13.62 -1.21
N ARG A 178 -3.04 -14.24 -0.34
CA ARG A 178 -4.40 -13.76 -0.07
C ARG A 178 -4.39 -12.80 1.12
N PHE A 179 -5.09 -11.69 0.94
CA PHE A 179 -5.24 -10.60 1.89
C PHE A 179 -6.68 -10.57 2.37
N ALA A 180 -6.85 -10.52 3.70
CA ALA A 180 -8.14 -10.35 4.34
C ALA A 180 -8.01 -9.36 5.50
N LEU A 181 -9.12 -8.84 6.00
CA LEU A 181 -9.14 -8.04 7.22
C LEU A 181 -9.92 -8.75 8.32
N LYS A 182 -9.44 -8.60 9.56
CA LYS A 182 -10.22 -8.95 10.75
C LYS A 182 -10.34 -7.76 11.68
N LYS A 183 -11.45 -7.71 12.40
CA LYS A 183 -11.66 -6.75 13.50
C LYS A 183 -10.77 -7.13 14.68
N ALA A 184 -10.03 -6.17 15.22
CA ALA A 184 -9.19 -6.35 16.40
C ALA A 184 -9.37 -5.15 17.35
N THR A 185 -8.95 -5.33 18.60
CA THR A 185 -9.11 -4.30 19.65
C THR A 185 -7.75 -4.00 20.28
N SER A 186 -7.43 -2.71 20.47
CA SER A 186 -6.23 -2.29 21.18
C SER A 186 -6.35 -2.55 22.69
N GLY A 187 -5.24 -2.42 23.43
CA GLY A 187 -5.28 -2.47 24.89
C GLY A 187 -6.12 -1.35 25.53
N SER A 188 -6.39 -0.27 24.79
CA SER A 188 -7.25 0.84 25.17
C SER A 188 -8.72 0.69 24.73
N GLY A 189 -9.10 -0.47 24.16
CA GLY A 189 -10.49 -0.73 23.74
C GLY A 189 -10.86 -0.21 22.35
N ILE A 190 -9.93 0.41 21.62
CA ILE A 190 -10.19 0.95 20.29
C ILE A 190 -10.20 -0.19 19.27
N THR A 191 -11.28 -0.27 18.52
CA THR A 191 -11.39 -1.22 17.41
C THR A 191 -10.60 -0.74 16.20
N TYR A 192 -9.86 -1.64 15.55
CA TYR A 192 -9.17 -1.39 14.29
C TYR A 192 -9.21 -2.60 13.37
N SER A 193 -8.93 -2.36 12.09
CA SER A 193 -8.83 -3.39 11.05
C SER A 193 -7.40 -3.92 11.00
N GLN A 194 -7.25 -5.23 11.19
CA GLN A 194 -5.96 -5.93 11.14
C GLN A 194 -5.89 -6.78 9.87
N ALA A 195 -4.88 -6.55 9.03
CA ALA A 195 -4.64 -7.34 7.84
C ALA A 195 -4.16 -8.74 8.20
N GLN A 196 -4.69 -9.73 7.48
CA GLN A 196 -4.39 -11.15 7.60
C GLN A 196 -3.88 -11.66 6.26
N PHE A 197 -2.91 -12.57 6.32
CA PHE A 197 -2.18 -13.06 5.14
C PHE A 197 -2.16 -14.58 5.13
N SER A 198 -2.57 -15.17 4.01
CA SER A 198 -2.47 -16.60 3.75
C SER A 198 -1.78 -16.87 2.41
N PHE A 199 -1.20 -18.06 2.29
CA PHE A 199 -0.65 -18.53 1.03
C PHE A 199 -1.81 -18.96 0.15
N ASP A 200 -1.81 -18.54 -1.11
CA ASP A 200 -2.83 -18.94 -2.08
C ASP A 200 -2.26 -20.00 -3.02
N ARG A 201 -1.30 -19.62 -3.88
CA ARG A 201 -0.59 -20.55 -4.79
C ARG A 201 0.84 -20.11 -5.04
N LYS A 202 1.65 -21.02 -5.61
CA LYS A 202 2.94 -20.66 -6.20
C LYS A 202 2.70 -20.06 -7.59
N LEU A 203 3.60 -19.16 -8.00
CA LEU A 203 3.68 -18.76 -9.39
C LEU A 203 4.27 -19.92 -10.21
N SER A 204 3.81 -20.05 -11.45
CA SER A 204 4.48 -20.89 -12.44
C SER A 204 5.88 -20.32 -12.73
N PRO A 205 6.82 -21.12 -13.28
CA PRO A 205 8.13 -20.61 -13.67
C PRO A 205 8.07 -19.43 -14.64
N GLU A 206 7.09 -19.43 -15.55
CA GLU A 206 6.89 -18.37 -16.53
C GLU A 206 6.35 -17.09 -15.87
N GLU A 207 5.32 -17.21 -15.02
CA GLU A 207 4.78 -16.09 -14.26
C GLU A 207 5.87 -15.47 -13.35
N TYR A 208 6.66 -16.31 -12.67
CA TYR A 208 7.71 -15.84 -11.79
C TYR A 208 8.81 -15.07 -12.53
N ALA A 209 9.17 -15.48 -13.75
CA ALA A 209 10.16 -14.75 -14.54
C ALA A 209 9.69 -13.31 -14.83
N LEU A 210 8.44 -13.14 -15.25
CA LEU A 210 7.83 -11.84 -15.53
C LEU A 210 7.69 -10.98 -14.26
N VAL A 211 7.13 -11.57 -13.20
CA VAL A 211 6.95 -10.91 -11.91
C VAL A 211 8.28 -10.50 -11.27
N SER A 212 9.33 -11.31 -11.42
CA SER A 212 10.65 -10.99 -10.88
C SER A 212 11.25 -9.77 -11.55
N ALA A 213 11.12 -9.63 -12.89
CA ALA A 213 11.59 -8.46 -13.62
C ALA A 213 10.86 -7.19 -13.12
N LEU A 214 9.53 -7.24 -13.07
CA LEU A 214 8.71 -6.14 -12.56
C LEU A 214 9.03 -5.79 -11.10
N SER A 215 9.34 -6.79 -10.27
CA SER A 215 9.73 -6.56 -8.86
C SER A 215 10.98 -5.69 -8.74
N ASP A 216 11.96 -5.88 -9.63
CA ASP A 216 13.20 -5.09 -9.63
C ASP A 216 12.96 -3.64 -10.09
N GLU A 217 12.10 -3.45 -11.10
CA GLU A 217 11.67 -2.13 -11.58
C GLU A 217 10.90 -1.36 -10.51
N VAL A 218 9.89 -1.99 -9.91
CA VAL A 218 9.09 -1.39 -8.83
C VAL A 218 9.96 -1.02 -7.63
N LYS A 219 10.97 -1.83 -7.31
CA LYS A 219 11.93 -1.51 -6.25
C LYS A 219 12.73 -0.24 -6.60
N ALA A 220 13.15 -0.05 -7.85
CA ALA A 220 13.81 1.17 -8.28
C ALA A 220 12.87 2.38 -8.20
N LEU A 221 11.66 2.27 -8.74
CA LEU A 221 10.64 3.33 -8.73
C LEU A 221 10.21 3.70 -7.30
N SER A 222 10.19 2.75 -6.37
CA SER A 222 9.75 2.97 -4.98
C SER A 222 10.54 4.05 -4.24
N GLN A 223 11.77 4.37 -4.68
CA GLN A 223 12.58 5.43 -4.09
C GLN A 223 12.00 6.83 -4.32
N ASN A 224 11.20 6.99 -5.38
CA ASN A 224 10.58 8.27 -5.76
C ASN A 224 9.14 8.40 -5.24
N VAL A 225 8.62 7.38 -4.54
CA VAL A 225 7.25 7.39 -4.02
C VAL A 225 7.23 8.05 -2.64
N GLY A 226 6.64 9.25 -2.54
CA GLY A 226 6.49 10.01 -1.31
C GLY A 226 5.64 9.33 -0.22
N TYR A 227 5.45 9.99 0.92
CA TYR A 227 4.64 9.49 2.04
C TYR A 227 3.16 9.42 1.67
N ASP A 228 2.43 8.56 2.38
CA ASP A 228 0.97 8.55 2.28
C ASP A 228 0.45 9.80 3.00
N THR A 229 -0.54 10.46 2.39
CA THR A 229 -1.30 11.51 3.08
C THR A 229 -1.99 10.90 4.29
N GLN A 230 -1.99 11.59 5.43
CA GLN A 230 -2.82 11.16 6.54
C GLN A 230 -4.29 11.21 6.11
N GLU A 231 -4.92 10.05 5.98
CA GLU A 231 -6.39 9.98 5.92
C GLU A 231 -6.92 10.10 7.35
N SER A 232 -7.76 11.09 7.59
CA SER A 232 -8.50 11.25 8.84
C SER A 232 -9.64 10.23 8.94
N ALA A 233 -10.17 10.05 10.15
CA ALA A 233 -11.56 9.60 10.29
C ALA A 233 -12.47 10.53 9.44
N PRO A 234 -13.63 10.06 8.93
CA PRO A 234 -14.50 10.88 8.12
C PRO A 234 -14.83 12.17 8.86
N VAL A 235 -14.38 13.29 8.31
CA VAL A 235 -14.76 14.63 8.75
C VAL A 235 -16.15 14.84 8.16
N ASN A 236 -17.12 15.21 9.00
CA ASN A 236 -18.44 15.57 8.51
C ASN A 236 -18.29 16.91 7.78
N VAL A 237 -18.35 16.89 6.45
CA VAL A 237 -18.27 18.08 5.62
C VAL A 237 -19.70 18.44 5.23
N ASP A 238 -20.09 19.68 5.48
CA ASP A 238 -21.38 20.19 5.02
C ASP A 238 -21.42 20.18 3.48
N PRO A 239 -22.37 19.46 2.85
CA PRO A 239 -22.41 19.31 1.40
C PRO A 239 -22.82 20.58 0.64
N GLU A 240 -23.34 21.61 1.31
CA GLU A 240 -23.69 22.90 0.70
C GLU A 240 -22.60 23.95 0.88
N THR A 241 -21.90 23.97 2.02
CA THR A 241 -20.90 25.01 2.34
C THR A 241 -19.46 24.55 2.19
N GLY A 242 -19.20 23.23 2.20
CA GLY A 242 -17.85 22.67 2.22
C GLY A 242 -17.12 22.87 3.56
N GLU A 243 -17.82 23.34 4.59
CA GLU A 243 -17.25 23.58 5.92
C GLU A 243 -17.14 22.28 6.72
N ILE A 244 -16.08 22.19 7.52
CA ILE A 244 -15.86 21.10 8.45
C ILE A 244 -16.81 21.29 9.65
N ILE A 245 -17.76 20.37 9.82
CA ILE A 245 -18.65 20.35 10.98
C ILE A 245 -17.89 19.72 12.14
N GLU A 246 -17.50 20.55 13.11
CA GLU A 246 -16.90 20.05 14.34
C GLU A 246 -17.90 19.17 15.12
N PRO A 247 -17.46 18.03 15.70
CA PRO A 247 -18.35 17.22 16.53
C PRO A 247 -18.79 18.04 17.75
N LEU A 248 -20.11 18.06 17.99
CA LEU A 248 -20.70 18.69 19.17
C LEU A 248 -20.01 18.15 20.45
N ALA A 249 -19.51 19.10 21.25
CA ALA A 249 -18.83 18.86 22.53
C ALA A 249 -19.72 18.13 23.56
#